data_AF-A0A961B4E9-F1
#
_entry.id   AF-A0A961B4E9-F1
#
_cell.length_a   1.000
_cell.length_b   1.000
_cell.length_c   1.000
_cell.angle_alpha   90.00
_cell.angle_beta   90.00
_cell.angle_gamma   90.00
#
_symmetry.space_group_name_H-M   'P 1'
#
loop_
_entity.id
_entity.type
_entity.pdbx_description
1 polymer ?
#
loop_
_entity_poly.entity_id
_entity_poly.type
_entity_poly.pdbx_seq_one_letter_code
_entity_poly.pdbx_strand_id
1 'polypeptide(L)'
;APDARPGPCLVRLHNPDGASEPRFLTIGTLKEVAEDEKADNDNPAGGQKLEGLPVTLNGRLEKSQDVDCYTVMLNAEQSFFVHCDSYALRAGTDPFLHLYGPDGSRLLLENDNPRNLDPRLRFKATQSGFHTLAIMAIASPPNANVSFHGAANAVYRLTLATNESALPARYSPEIPGEDTPEAPDSKPPLDVMGTLSKPGETDRHRFSATKGQTLRLRAEATTHGFPTDPVMNLRKSEDDSVIRSVDDGTRDQPAAEYVWKVPADGLYVVEIGDRFHRGGSDFRYRLTIAEPEPDFSATADKNAYVIEPGKAAEIKLKVTRENGHDAPLELKIDGLPEGVTAEPPEIPAKTADVTVKLSGAADARAASVPIRVRVVEKTGGEKPRNRVAAF
;
A
#
# COMPACT_ATOMS: atom_id res chain seq x y z
N ALA A 1 -21.79 12.07 2.37
CA ALA A 1 -22.54 13.31 2.64
C ALA A 1 -23.03 13.90 1.32
N PRO A 2 -24.13 14.67 1.28
CA PRO A 2 -24.72 15.19 0.02
C PRO A 2 -23.80 16.11 -0.79
N ASP A 3 -22.76 16.66 -0.17
CA ASP A 3 -21.75 17.58 -0.72
C ASP A 3 -20.43 16.88 -1.09
N ALA A 4 -20.37 15.55 -1.01
CA ALA A 4 -19.18 14.78 -1.35
C ALA A 4 -18.82 14.98 -2.84
N ARG A 5 -17.57 15.39 -3.09
CA ARG A 5 -17.08 15.59 -4.46
C ARG A 5 -16.92 14.24 -5.16
N PRO A 6 -17.47 14.05 -6.37
CA PRO A 6 -17.19 12.86 -7.17
C PRO A 6 -15.72 12.72 -7.50
N GLY A 7 -15.26 11.49 -7.61
CA GLY A 7 -13.90 11.15 -7.96
C GLY A 7 -13.17 10.32 -6.88
N PRO A 8 -11.90 10.00 -7.15
CA PRO A 8 -11.03 9.30 -6.22
C PRO A 8 -10.72 10.17 -4.99
N CYS A 9 -10.64 9.54 -3.82
CA CYS A 9 -10.06 10.12 -2.63
C CYS A 9 -9.16 9.10 -1.95
N LEU A 10 -8.05 9.58 -1.40
CA LEU A 10 -7.13 8.75 -0.62
C LEU A 10 -7.67 8.64 0.79
N VAL A 11 -7.91 7.40 1.21
CA VAL A 11 -8.27 7.07 2.59
C VAL A 11 -7.12 6.29 3.19
N ARG A 12 -6.65 6.73 4.36
CA ARG A 12 -5.70 5.98 5.17
C ARG A 12 -6.17 5.99 6.61
N LEU A 13 -5.88 4.91 7.30
CA LEU A 13 -6.08 4.84 8.73
C LEU A 13 -4.83 5.44 9.37
N HIS A 14 -5.01 6.42 10.24
CA HIS A 14 -3.92 6.99 11.03
C HIS A 14 -4.06 6.62 12.50
N ASN A 15 -2.93 6.51 13.17
CA ASN A 15 -2.84 6.54 14.62
C ASN A 15 -1.59 7.38 14.98
N PRO A 16 -1.20 7.49 16.26
CA PRO A 16 -0.01 8.26 16.68
C PRO A 16 1.30 7.70 16.13
N ASP A 17 1.28 6.46 15.67
CA ASP A 17 2.44 5.68 15.27
C ASP A 17 2.70 5.73 13.77
N GLY A 18 1.77 6.31 13.00
CA GLY A 18 1.89 6.44 11.56
C GLY A 18 0.54 6.34 10.85
N ALA A 19 0.62 6.10 9.55
CA ALA A 19 -0.54 5.92 8.72
C ALA A 19 -0.42 4.62 7.92
N SER A 20 -1.52 3.93 7.68
CA SER A 20 -1.58 2.83 6.73
C SER A 20 -1.18 3.31 5.34
N GLU A 21 -0.78 2.38 4.48
CA GLU A 21 -0.77 2.65 3.05
C GLU A 21 -2.13 3.22 2.62
N PRO A 22 -2.15 4.31 1.84
CA PRO A 22 -3.40 4.89 1.43
C PRO A 22 -4.10 3.98 0.43
N ARG A 23 -5.41 3.88 0.59
CA ARG A 23 -6.33 3.16 -0.29
C ARG A 23 -7.19 4.16 -1.05
N PHE A 24 -7.70 3.72 -2.19
CA PHE A 24 -8.63 4.50 -2.97
C PHE A 24 -10.06 4.29 -2.49
N LEU A 25 -10.75 5.39 -2.21
CA LEU A 25 -12.21 5.44 -2.14
C LEU A 25 -12.68 6.25 -3.33
N THR A 26 -13.46 5.65 -4.22
CA THR A 26 -13.99 6.34 -5.41
C THR A 26 -15.45 6.71 -5.17
N ILE A 27 -15.77 7.99 -5.32
CA ILE A 27 -17.12 8.53 -5.20
C ILE A 27 -17.70 8.66 -6.61
N GLY A 28 -18.62 7.78 -6.99
CA GLY A 28 -19.34 7.83 -8.26
C GLY A 28 -20.60 8.71 -8.21
N THR A 29 -21.02 9.21 -9.37
CA THR A 29 -22.34 9.85 -9.59
C THR A 29 -23.29 8.99 -10.41
N LEU A 30 -22.79 7.90 -10.99
CA LEU A 30 -23.56 6.99 -11.82
C LEU A 30 -24.23 5.92 -10.96
N LYS A 31 -25.24 5.25 -11.54
CA LYS A 31 -25.78 4.04 -10.96
C LYS A 31 -24.65 3.02 -10.82
N GLU A 32 -24.44 2.53 -9.60
CA GLU A 32 -23.49 1.47 -9.33
C GLU A 32 -24.19 0.11 -9.29
N VAL A 33 -23.58 -0.88 -9.93
CA VAL A 33 -24.02 -2.27 -9.97
C VAL A 33 -22.87 -3.11 -9.43
N ALA A 34 -23.18 -4.05 -8.56
CA ALA A 34 -22.22 -5.07 -8.16
C ALA A 34 -22.23 -6.19 -9.20
N GLU A 35 -21.06 -6.76 -9.43
CA GLU A 35 -20.95 -8.06 -10.07
C GLU A 35 -21.84 -9.09 -9.37
N ASP A 36 -22.49 -9.93 -10.18
CA ASP A 36 -23.21 -11.12 -9.73
C ASP A 36 -22.39 -12.36 -10.11
N GLU A 37 -21.54 -12.79 -9.17
CA GLU A 37 -20.66 -13.97 -9.29
C GLU A 37 -21.42 -15.29 -9.46
N LYS A 38 -22.77 -15.29 -9.35
CA LYS A 38 -23.54 -16.53 -9.43
C LYS A 38 -24.00 -16.84 -10.85
N ALA A 39 -23.44 -17.96 -11.32
CA ALA A 39 -23.75 -18.75 -12.51
C ALA A 39 -23.18 -18.23 -13.83
N ASP A 40 -21.90 -18.53 -14.04
CA ASP A 40 -21.27 -18.71 -15.36
C ASP A 40 -21.05 -17.43 -16.19
N ASN A 41 -20.69 -16.31 -15.54
CA ASN A 41 -20.16 -15.13 -16.24
C ASN A 41 -18.70 -15.33 -16.71
N ASP A 42 -18.05 -16.45 -16.37
CA ASP A 42 -16.75 -16.93 -16.88
C ASP A 42 -16.66 -17.02 -18.42
N ASN A 43 -17.80 -17.00 -19.12
CA ASN A 43 -17.86 -17.12 -20.57
C ASN A 43 -18.78 -16.07 -21.24
N PRO A 44 -18.52 -15.73 -22.52
CA PRO A 44 -19.27 -14.67 -23.18
C PRO A 44 -20.79 -14.91 -23.33
N ALA A 45 -21.26 -16.16 -23.23
CA ALA A 45 -22.68 -16.49 -23.35
C ALA A 45 -23.46 -16.30 -22.03
N GLY A 46 -22.77 -16.38 -20.89
CA GLY A 46 -23.37 -16.20 -19.56
C GLY A 46 -23.19 -14.79 -18.98
N GLY A 47 -22.72 -13.82 -19.77
CA GLY A 47 -22.36 -12.51 -19.25
C GLY A 47 -23.51 -11.74 -18.59
N GLN A 48 -23.26 -11.19 -17.40
CA GLN A 48 -24.24 -10.44 -16.61
C GLN A 48 -24.80 -9.27 -17.42
N LYS A 49 -26.13 -9.24 -17.56
CA LYS A 49 -26.82 -8.22 -18.34
C LYS A 49 -26.80 -6.86 -17.64
N LEU A 50 -26.24 -5.85 -18.30
CA LEU A 50 -26.20 -4.49 -17.81
C LEU A 50 -27.28 -3.64 -18.51
N GLU A 51 -28.14 -3.02 -17.71
CA GLU A 51 -29.23 -2.17 -18.18
C GLU A 51 -29.05 -0.72 -17.70
N GLY A 52 -29.35 0.23 -18.59
CA GLY A 52 -29.35 1.67 -18.28
C GLY A 52 -27.96 2.30 -18.30
N LEU A 53 -27.32 2.38 -19.46
CA LEU A 53 -26.08 3.13 -19.66
C LEU A 53 -26.34 4.66 -19.56
N PRO A 54 -25.44 5.46 -18.95
CA PRO A 54 -24.15 5.05 -18.38
C PRO A 54 -24.28 4.37 -17.01
N VAL A 55 -23.41 3.39 -16.75
CA VAL A 55 -23.40 2.59 -15.51
C VAL A 55 -21.98 2.38 -15.02
N THR A 56 -21.81 2.30 -13.71
CA THR A 56 -20.60 1.82 -13.06
C THR A 56 -20.85 0.42 -12.52
N LEU A 57 -19.91 -0.48 -12.80
CA LEU A 57 -19.89 -1.85 -12.31
C LEU A 57 -18.67 -2.02 -11.41
N ASN A 58 -18.86 -2.64 -10.25
CA ASN A 58 -17.78 -3.03 -9.35
C ASN A 58 -17.72 -4.55 -9.27
N GLY A 59 -16.57 -5.13 -9.62
CA GLY A 59 -16.36 -6.57 -9.63
C GLY A 59 -15.01 -6.98 -9.08
N ARG A 60 -14.78 -8.29 -9.06
CA ARG A 60 -13.57 -8.93 -8.57
C ARG A 60 -13.34 -10.23 -9.34
N LEU A 61 -12.12 -10.39 -9.86
CA LEU A 61 -11.62 -11.67 -10.33
C LEU A 61 -11.34 -12.55 -9.10
N GLU A 62 -12.30 -13.35 -8.66
CA GLU A 62 -12.29 -14.09 -7.39
C GLU A 62 -11.30 -15.27 -7.37
N LYS A 63 -11.04 -15.90 -8.52
CA LYS A 63 -10.23 -17.13 -8.62
C LYS A 63 -9.23 -17.10 -9.77
N SER A 64 -8.24 -17.99 -9.70
CA SER A 64 -7.27 -18.16 -10.80
C SER A 64 -7.99 -18.53 -12.10
N GLN A 65 -7.59 -17.91 -13.21
CA GLN A 65 -8.23 -18.03 -14.51
C GLN A 65 -9.64 -17.42 -14.62
N ASP A 66 -10.02 -16.51 -13.71
CA ASP A 66 -11.29 -15.79 -13.85
C ASP A 66 -11.38 -14.90 -15.08
N VAL A 67 -12.61 -14.81 -15.59
CA VAL A 67 -12.99 -13.98 -16.72
C VAL A 67 -14.42 -13.49 -16.50
N ASP A 68 -14.64 -12.21 -16.22
CA ASP A 68 -16.00 -11.76 -15.96
C ASP A 68 -16.61 -11.14 -17.22
N CYS A 69 -17.74 -11.69 -17.66
CA CYS A 69 -18.43 -11.25 -18.86
C CYS A 69 -19.68 -10.42 -18.54
N TYR A 70 -19.93 -9.38 -19.34
CA TYR A 70 -21.03 -8.44 -19.20
C TYR A 70 -21.69 -8.16 -20.53
N THR A 71 -23.02 -8.23 -20.61
CA THR A 71 -23.76 -8.01 -21.86
C THR A 71 -24.46 -6.65 -21.89
N VAL A 72 -24.32 -5.94 -23.01
CA VAL A 72 -24.97 -4.64 -23.27
C VAL A 72 -25.67 -4.65 -24.63
N MET A 73 -26.89 -4.11 -24.68
CA MET A 73 -27.59 -3.88 -25.95
C MET A 73 -27.03 -2.62 -26.61
N LEU A 74 -26.49 -2.74 -27.83
CA LEU A 74 -26.08 -1.62 -28.67
C LEU A 74 -26.89 -1.63 -29.97
N ASN A 75 -27.23 -0.46 -30.47
CA ASN A 75 -27.80 -0.30 -31.81
C ASN A 75 -26.69 -0.10 -32.84
N ALA A 76 -26.94 -0.48 -34.10
CA ALA A 76 -26.05 -0.14 -35.21
C ALA A 76 -25.74 1.37 -35.23
N GLU A 77 -24.49 1.70 -35.55
CA GLU A 77 -23.88 3.03 -35.51
C GLU A 77 -23.72 3.68 -34.12
N GLN A 78 -24.15 3.02 -33.04
CA GLN A 78 -24.01 3.54 -31.69
C GLN A 78 -22.57 3.43 -31.19
N SER A 79 -22.05 4.52 -30.62
CA SER A 79 -20.76 4.51 -29.94
C SER A 79 -20.88 3.86 -28.56
N PHE A 80 -19.82 3.17 -28.16
CA PHE A 80 -19.69 2.48 -26.89
C PHE A 80 -18.29 2.72 -26.32
N PHE A 81 -18.25 3.10 -25.05
CA PHE A 81 -17.06 3.49 -24.33
C PHE A 81 -16.97 2.73 -23.02
N VAL A 82 -15.78 2.23 -22.70
CA VAL A 82 -15.50 1.56 -21.43
C VAL A 82 -14.25 2.15 -20.82
N HIS A 83 -14.31 2.41 -19.51
CA HIS A 83 -13.15 2.72 -18.70
C HIS A 83 -13.00 1.70 -17.59
N CYS A 84 -11.82 1.08 -17.51
CA CYS A 84 -11.44 0.24 -16.39
C CYS A 84 -10.62 1.04 -15.37
N ASP A 85 -10.85 0.77 -14.08
CA ASP A 85 -9.95 1.09 -12.97
C ASP A 85 -9.69 -0.23 -12.21
N SER A 86 -8.47 -0.78 -12.29
CA SER A 86 -8.05 -1.95 -11.50
C SER A 86 -6.60 -1.78 -11.04
N TYR A 87 -5.68 -1.53 -11.98
CA TYR A 87 -4.31 -1.12 -11.66
C TYR A 87 -4.30 0.21 -10.89
N ALA A 88 -5.09 1.19 -11.34
CA ALA A 88 -5.40 2.44 -10.66
C ALA A 88 -5.79 2.25 -9.19
N LEU A 89 -6.55 1.20 -8.90
CA LEU A 89 -7.04 0.87 -7.55
C LEU A 89 -6.00 0.14 -6.70
N ARG A 90 -4.80 -0.13 -7.25
CA ARG A 90 -3.75 -0.95 -6.64
C ARG A 90 -4.27 -2.37 -6.31
N ALA A 91 -5.09 -2.93 -7.21
CA ALA A 91 -5.66 -4.26 -7.08
C ALA A 91 -4.65 -5.39 -7.35
N GLY A 92 -3.44 -5.06 -7.83
CA GLY A 92 -2.39 -6.05 -8.14
C GLY A 92 -2.63 -6.77 -9.47
N THR A 93 -3.34 -6.12 -10.38
CA THR A 93 -3.83 -6.66 -11.65
C THR A 93 -3.41 -5.75 -12.80
N ASP A 94 -3.12 -6.37 -13.94
CA ASP A 94 -2.95 -5.74 -15.24
C ASP A 94 -4.12 -6.23 -16.14
N PRO A 95 -5.20 -5.43 -16.26
CA PRO A 95 -6.44 -5.87 -16.88
C PRO A 95 -6.47 -5.73 -18.41
N PHE A 96 -7.21 -6.65 -19.05
CA PHE A 96 -7.53 -6.67 -20.47
C PHE A 96 -9.04 -6.59 -20.64
N LEU A 97 -9.48 -5.93 -21.71
CA LEU A 97 -10.89 -5.89 -22.12
C LEU A 97 -11.06 -6.52 -23.49
N HIS A 98 -11.94 -7.51 -23.60
CA HIS A 98 -12.32 -8.12 -24.85
C HIS A 98 -13.78 -7.81 -25.17
N LEU A 99 -14.07 -7.24 -26.33
CA LEU A 99 -15.43 -7.02 -26.82
C LEU A 99 -15.80 -8.08 -27.87
N TYR A 100 -16.93 -8.72 -27.67
CA TYR A 100 -17.56 -9.68 -28.58
C TYR A 100 -18.81 -9.08 -29.21
N GLY A 101 -19.05 -9.45 -30.48
CA GLY A 101 -20.24 -9.06 -31.22
C GLY A 101 -21.46 -9.93 -30.91
N PRO A 102 -22.65 -9.56 -31.41
CA PRO A 102 -23.89 -10.31 -31.18
C PRO A 102 -23.90 -11.73 -31.73
N ASP A 103 -23.00 -12.04 -32.66
CA ASP A 103 -22.80 -13.37 -33.26
C ASP A 103 -21.70 -14.19 -32.54
N GLY A 104 -21.11 -13.65 -31.47
CA GLY A 104 -19.98 -14.23 -30.75
C GLY A 104 -18.61 -13.98 -31.39
N SER A 105 -18.54 -13.18 -32.46
CA SER A 105 -17.26 -12.78 -33.06
C SER A 105 -16.43 -11.93 -32.08
N ARG A 106 -15.10 -12.11 -32.11
CA ARG A 106 -14.15 -11.26 -31.37
C ARG A 106 -13.94 -9.97 -32.14
N LEU A 107 -14.37 -8.84 -31.58
CA LEU A 107 -14.35 -7.55 -32.27
C LEU A 107 -13.12 -6.72 -31.93
N LEU A 108 -12.78 -6.64 -30.64
CA LEU A 108 -11.73 -5.76 -30.15
C LEU A 108 -11.12 -6.32 -28.86
N LEU A 109 -9.81 -6.21 -28.75
CA LEU A 109 -9.06 -6.44 -27.52
C LEU A 109 -8.32 -5.15 -27.19
N GLU A 110 -8.54 -4.61 -26.00
CA GLU A 110 -7.86 -3.42 -25.49
C GLU A 110 -7.09 -3.79 -24.23
N ASN A 111 -5.87 -3.28 -24.14
CA ASN A 111 -4.95 -3.48 -23.03
C ASN A 111 -4.35 -2.14 -22.58
N ASP A 112 -3.31 -2.23 -21.76
CA ASP A 112 -2.56 -1.12 -21.19
C ASP A 112 -2.16 -0.01 -22.16
N ASN A 113 -1.79 1.13 -21.60
CA ASN A 113 -1.11 2.21 -22.30
C ASN A 113 0.18 2.57 -21.55
N PRO A 114 1.10 3.34 -22.17
CA PRO A 114 2.41 3.62 -21.59
C PRO A 114 2.43 4.33 -20.21
N ARG A 115 1.29 4.79 -19.68
CA ARG A 115 1.18 5.51 -18.41
C ARG A 115 0.24 4.87 -17.39
N ASN A 116 -0.53 3.86 -17.78
CA ASN A 116 -1.47 3.17 -16.90
C ASN A 116 -1.83 1.82 -17.53
N LEU A 117 -1.78 0.75 -16.74
CA LEU A 117 -2.16 -0.59 -17.18
C LEU A 117 -3.67 -0.74 -17.41
N ASP A 118 -4.49 0.20 -16.94
CA ASP A 118 -5.93 0.15 -17.14
C ASP A 118 -6.34 0.52 -18.58
N PRO A 119 -7.08 -0.37 -19.27
CA PRO A 119 -7.54 -0.16 -20.64
C PRO A 119 -8.71 0.82 -20.70
N ARG A 120 -8.82 1.46 -21.85
CA ARG A 120 -10.04 2.16 -22.29
C ARG A 120 -10.47 1.65 -23.64
N LEU A 121 -11.73 1.28 -23.75
CA LEU A 121 -12.31 0.80 -24.99
C LEU A 121 -13.12 1.90 -25.65
N ARG A 122 -12.91 2.09 -26.96
CA ARG A 122 -13.73 2.94 -27.82
C ARG A 122 -14.20 2.14 -29.02
N PHE A 123 -15.50 1.99 -29.17
CA PHE A 123 -16.08 1.17 -30.22
C PHE A 123 -17.30 1.85 -30.84
N LYS A 124 -17.54 1.56 -32.12
CA LYS A 124 -18.76 1.96 -32.82
C LYS A 124 -19.42 0.70 -33.39
N ALA A 125 -20.62 0.38 -32.89
CA ALA A 125 -21.33 -0.82 -33.27
C ALA A 125 -21.69 -0.81 -34.75
N THR A 126 -21.41 -1.90 -35.45
CA THR A 126 -21.77 -2.09 -36.86
C THR A 126 -23.12 -2.79 -37.03
N GLN A 127 -23.58 -3.49 -35.99
CA GLN A 127 -24.83 -4.25 -35.96
C GLN A 127 -25.55 -4.03 -34.64
N SER A 128 -26.89 -3.96 -34.68
CA SER A 128 -27.71 -3.96 -33.47
C SER A 128 -27.73 -5.34 -32.80
N GLY A 129 -27.55 -5.38 -31.49
CA GLY A 129 -27.63 -6.61 -30.70
C GLY A 129 -26.87 -6.54 -29.38
N PHE A 130 -26.92 -7.64 -28.62
CA PHE A 130 -26.16 -7.78 -27.40
C PHE A 130 -24.68 -7.98 -27.70
N HIS A 131 -23.85 -7.06 -27.26
CA HIS A 131 -22.40 -7.20 -27.28
C HIS A 131 -21.95 -7.67 -25.89
N THR A 132 -20.90 -8.49 -25.84
CA THR A 132 -20.35 -8.96 -24.56
C THR A 132 -18.98 -8.35 -24.32
N LEU A 133 -18.80 -7.68 -23.19
CA LEU A 133 -17.51 -7.22 -22.69
C LEU A 133 -16.99 -8.25 -21.69
N ALA A 134 -15.80 -8.79 -21.91
CA ALA A 134 -15.11 -9.66 -20.96
C ALA A 134 -13.90 -8.93 -20.35
N ILE A 135 -13.72 -9.04 -19.04
CA ILE A 135 -12.54 -8.56 -18.32
C ILE A 135 -11.76 -9.74 -17.74
N MET A 136 -10.44 -9.68 -17.88
CA MET A 136 -9.49 -10.62 -17.32
C MET A 136 -8.22 -9.88 -16.99
N ALA A 137 -7.34 -10.43 -16.15
CA ALA A 137 -6.10 -9.76 -15.79
C ALA A 137 -4.93 -10.72 -15.68
N ILE A 138 -3.71 -10.21 -15.81
CA ILE A 138 -2.51 -10.88 -15.28
C ILE A 138 -2.07 -10.21 -13.98
N ALA A 139 -1.19 -10.86 -13.22
CA ALA A 139 -0.67 -10.28 -11.98
C ALA A 139 0.20 -9.05 -12.28
N SER A 140 0.06 -8.01 -11.46
CA SER A 140 0.92 -6.83 -11.46
C SER A 140 1.44 -6.55 -10.05
N PRO A 141 2.77 -6.62 -9.79
CA PRO A 141 3.83 -6.96 -10.75
C PRO A 141 3.72 -8.41 -11.26
N PRO A 142 4.23 -8.70 -12.47
CA PRO A 142 4.15 -10.02 -13.07
C PRO A 142 4.93 -11.04 -12.24
N ASN A 143 4.37 -12.25 -12.13
CA ASN A 143 5.00 -13.39 -11.49
C ASN A 143 5.21 -14.53 -12.52
N ALA A 144 5.78 -15.65 -12.09
CA ALA A 144 6.10 -16.76 -13.00
C ALA A 144 4.87 -17.55 -13.50
N ASN A 145 3.65 -17.23 -13.03
CA ASN A 145 2.45 -17.90 -13.50
C ASN A 145 2.01 -17.34 -14.85
N VAL A 146 1.76 -18.24 -15.80
CA VAL A 146 1.30 -17.92 -17.16
C VAL A 146 -0.21 -18.12 -17.27
N SER A 147 -0.98 -17.55 -16.33
CA SER A 147 -2.44 -17.70 -16.26
C SER A 147 -3.09 -16.37 -15.90
N PHE A 148 -4.39 -16.21 -16.18
CA PHE A 148 -5.12 -15.05 -15.66
C PHE A 148 -5.14 -15.07 -14.13
N HIS A 149 -4.95 -13.90 -13.54
CA HIS A 149 -4.83 -13.68 -12.12
C HIS A 149 -6.19 -13.30 -11.53
N GLY A 150 -6.56 -14.02 -10.48
CA GLY A 150 -7.66 -13.65 -9.59
C GLY A 150 -7.27 -13.92 -8.14
N ALA A 151 -7.78 -13.08 -7.24
CA ALA A 151 -7.50 -13.07 -5.82
C ALA A 151 -8.51 -12.20 -5.08
N ALA A 152 -8.56 -12.31 -3.74
CA ALA A 152 -9.45 -11.49 -2.91
C ALA A 152 -9.26 -9.96 -3.10
N ASN A 153 -8.06 -9.53 -3.52
CA ASN A 153 -7.72 -8.13 -3.79
C ASN A 153 -7.79 -7.73 -5.28
N ALA A 154 -8.07 -8.66 -6.20
CA ALA A 154 -8.14 -8.43 -7.63
C ALA A 154 -9.47 -7.76 -8.04
N VAL A 155 -9.73 -6.60 -7.45
CA VAL A 155 -10.94 -5.81 -7.70
C VAL A 155 -10.80 -4.93 -8.93
N TYR A 156 -11.93 -4.65 -9.59
CA TYR A 156 -11.98 -3.71 -10.69
C TYR A 156 -13.27 -2.90 -10.66
N ARG A 157 -13.23 -1.75 -11.34
CA ARG A 157 -14.37 -0.88 -11.55
C ARG A 157 -14.46 -0.56 -13.04
N LEU A 158 -15.60 -0.87 -13.66
CA LEU A 158 -15.88 -0.56 -15.06
C LEU A 158 -16.92 0.56 -15.15
N THR A 159 -16.62 1.62 -15.90
CA THR A 159 -17.63 2.59 -16.32
C THR A 159 -17.95 2.40 -17.79
N LEU A 160 -19.21 2.08 -18.09
CA LEU A 160 -19.70 1.82 -19.45
C LEU A 160 -20.64 2.94 -19.86
N ALA A 161 -20.47 3.48 -21.08
CA ALA A 161 -21.27 4.59 -21.57
C ALA A 161 -21.42 4.58 -23.10
N THR A 162 -22.45 5.27 -23.61
CA THR A 162 -22.67 5.51 -25.05
C THR A 162 -22.23 6.91 -25.48
N ASN A 163 -21.79 7.73 -24.54
CA ASN A 163 -21.14 9.01 -24.76
C ASN A 163 -19.83 9.04 -23.97
N GLU A 164 -18.75 9.54 -24.57
CA GLU A 164 -17.43 9.55 -23.94
C GLU A 164 -17.38 10.48 -22.71
N SER A 165 -18.17 11.55 -22.71
CA SER A 165 -18.25 12.53 -21.62
C SER A 165 -18.78 11.96 -20.29
N ALA A 166 -19.46 10.82 -20.32
CA ALA A 166 -19.92 10.13 -19.12
C ALA A 166 -18.85 9.22 -18.51
N LEU A 167 -17.74 8.96 -19.21
CA LEU A 167 -16.60 8.32 -18.58
C LEU A 167 -15.99 9.27 -17.55
N PRO A 168 -15.55 8.76 -16.38
CA PRO A 168 -14.83 9.59 -15.45
C PRO A 168 -13.49 10.03 -16.08
N ALA A 169 -12.89 11.08 -15.51
CA ALA A 169 -11.48 11.36 -15.79
C ALA A 169 -10.65 10.11 -15.49
N ARG A 170 -9.61 9.85 -16.28
CA ARG A 170 -8.70 8.73 -15.98
C ARG A 170 -8.22 8.91 -14.56
N TYR A 171 -8.34 7.86 -13.76
CA TYR A 171 -7.47 7.76 -12.62
C TYR A 171 -6.06 7.53 -13.13
N SER A 172 -5.37 8.62 -13.43
CA SER A 172 -3.96 8.65 -13.13
C SER A 172 -3.95 8.74 -11.61
N PRO A 173 -3.35 7.80 -10.86
CA PRO A 173 -3.03 8.09 -9.47
C PRO A 173 -2.48 9.50 -9.46
N GLU A 174 -3.15 10.40 -8.74
CA GLU A 174 -2.61 11.74 -8.53
C GLU A 174 -1.23 11.47 -7.99
N ILE A 175 -0.30 11.73 -8.90
CA ILE A 175 1.10 11.51 -8.76
C ILE A 175 1.47 12.27 -7.49
N PRO A 176 1.91 11.63 -6.40
CA PRO A 176 2.45 12.38 -5.29
C PRO A 176 3.66 13.18 -5.83
N GLY A 177 3.49 14.51 -5.88
CA GLY A 177 4.49 15.50 -6.25
C GLY A 177 4.74 15.66 -7.76
N GLU A 178 4.57 16.87 -8.27
CA GLU A 178 5.67 17.41 -9.08
C GLU A 178 6.95 17.31 -8.23
N ASP A 179 8.12 17.13 -8.87
CA ASP A 179 9.39 17.19 -8.13
C ASP A 179 9.34 18.43 -7.26
N THR A 180 9.40 18.22 -5.94
CA THR A 180 9.23 19.36 -5.03
C THR A 180 10.48 20.19 -5.21
N PRO A 181 10.42 21.43 -5.74
CA PRO A 181 11.63 22.18 -6.03
C PRO A 181 12.40 22.35 -4.73
N GLU A 182 13.60 21.78 -4.69
CA GLU A 182 14.46 21.90 -3.54
C GLU A 182 14.83 23.38 -3.35
N ALA A 183 14.59 23.92 -2.16
CA ALA A 183 15.20 25.17 -1.77
C ALA A 183 16.69 24.89 -1.49
N PRO A 184 17.63 25.56 -2.19
CA PRO A 184 19.06 25.39 -1.91
C PRO A 184 19.33 25.62 -0.42
N ASP A 185 20.10 24.73 0.19
CA ASP A 185 20.56 24.84 1.58
C ASP A 185 19.44 24.74 2.65
N SER A 186 18.34 24.07 2.30
CA SER A 186 17.22 23.82 3.22
C SER A 186 17.66 23.08 4.50
N LYS A 187 16.92 23.30 5.60
CA LYS A 187 17.19 22.70 6.92
C LYS A 187 16.17 21.60 7.20
N PRO A 188 16.57 20.45 7.77
CA PRO A 188 15.65 19.45 8.31
C PRO A 188 14.61 20.08 9.27
N PRO A 189 13.34 19.58 9.28
CA PRO A 189 12.86 18.42 8.54
C PRO A 189 12.60 18.72 7.06
N LEU A 190 12.99 17.78 6.20
CA LEU A 190 12.75 17.81 4.76
C LEU A 190 11.92 16.60 4.35
N ASP A 191 11.01 16.84 3.41
CA ASP A 191 10.18 15.82 2.78
C ASP A 191 10.09 16.14 1.29
N VAL A 192 10.75 15.33 0.47
CA VAL A 192 10.95 15.58 -0.95
C VAL A 192 10.39 14.42 -1.75
N MET A 193 9.57 14.74 -2.75
CA MET A 193 9.17 13.79 -3.78
C MET A 193 10.05 14.01 -5.01
N GLY A 194 10.59 12.94 -5.57
CA GLY A 194 11.43 12.99 -6.78
C GLY A 194 11.13 11.86 -7.77
N THR A 195 11.60 12.04 -9.01
CA THR A 195 11.39 11.14 -10.14
C THR A 195 12.67 10.93 -10.93
N LEU A 196 13.19 9.70 -10.95
CA LEU A 196 14.29 9.29 -11.84
C LEU A 196 13.74 9.08 -13.25
N SER A 197 13.59 10.17 -13.99
CA SER A 197 12.91 10.22 -15.29
C SER A 197 13.61 9.44 -16.42
N LYS A 198 14.92 9.16 -16.30
CA LYS A 198 15.74 8.48 -17.31
C LYS A 198 16.60 7.37 -16.69
N PRO A 199 16.89 6.29 -17.45
CA PRO A 199 17.86 5.29 -17.00
C PRO A 199 19.21 5.90 -16.64
N GLY A 200 19.75 5.49 -15.49
CA GLY A 200 21.01 6.00 -14.93
C GLY A 200 20.95 7.40 -14.34
N GLU A 201 19.77 8.03 -14.28
CA GLU A 201 19.58 9.31 -13.61
C GLU A 201 19.80 9.17 -12.09
N THR A 202 20.36 10.21 -11.50
CA THR A 202 20.42 10.40 -10.07
C THR A 202 19.96 11.80 -9.72
N ASP A 203 19.19 11.90 -8.65
CA ASP A 203 18.76 13.17 -8.08
C ASP A 203 19.64 13.52 -6.89
N ARG A 204 19.96 14.79 -6.70
CA ARG A 204 20.83 15.26 -5.61
C ARG A 204 20.11 16.34 -4.81
N HIS A 205 19.94 16.07 -3.51
CA HIS A 205 19.25 16.93 -2.55
C HIS A 205 20.25 17.49 -1.55
N ARG A 206 20.48 18.80 -1.59
CA ARG A 206 21.41 19.51 -0.71
C ARG A 206 20.70 20.16 0.50
N PHE A 207 21.21 19.84 1.69
CA PHE A 207 20.67 20.33 2.96
C PHE A 207 21.77 20.79 3.93
N SER A 208 21.42 21.65 4.88
CA SER A 208 22.32 22.06 5.97
C SER A 208 22.06 21.28 7.26
N ALA A 209 23.12 20.92 7.98
CA ALA A 209 23.05 20.19 9.24
C ALA A 209 24.08 20.69 10.27
N THR A 210 23.79 20.49 11.56
CA THR A 210 24.60 20.98 12.68
C THR A 210 25.28 19.82 13.41
N LYS A 211 26.54 20.02 13.82
CA LYS A 211 27.35 19.06 14.58
C LYS A 211 26.61 18.57 15.81
N GLY A 212 26.58 17.25 15.97
CA GLY A 212 25.94 16.57 17.09
C GLY A 212 24.46 16.27 16.90
N GLN A 213 23.80 16.88 15.90
CA GLN A 213 22.45 16.51 15.49
C GLN A 213 22.42 15.04 15.05
N THR A 214 21.31 14.36 15.29
CA THR A 214 21.07 13.01 14.77
C THR A 214 19.93 13.09 13.78
N LEU A 215 20.18 12.70 12.53
CA LEU A 215 19.20 12.75 11.44
C LEU A 215 18.93 11.34 10.93
N ARG A 216 17.66 11.00 10.74
CA ARG A 216 17.20 9.85 9.97
C ARG A 216 16.99 10.32 8.53
N LEU A 217 17.77 9.75 7.62
CA LEU A 217 17.61 9.90 6.18
C LEU A 217 16.94 8.63 5.67
N ARG A 218 15.81 8.76 4.99
CA ARG A 218 15.04 7.63 4.50
C ARG A 218 14.54 7.90 3.09
N ALA A 219 14.86 7.00 2.16
CA ALA A 219 14.33 6.98 0.81
C ALA A 219 13.36 5.80 0.65
N GLU A 220 12.12 6.11 0.28
CA GLU A 220 11.03 5.14 0.13
C GLU A 220 10.44 5.19 -1.27
N ALA A 221 10.11 4.03 -1.83
CA ALA A 221 9.49 3.94 -3.15
C ALA A 221 8.50 2.77 -3.23
N THR A 222 8.98 1.57 -2.92
CA THR A 222 8.22 0.32 -3.00
C THR A 222 7.03 0.27 -2.03
N THR A 223 7.13 0.84 -0.83
CA THR A 223 5.99 1.01 0.09
C THR A 223 4.87 1.82 -0.56
N HIS A 224 5.22 2.84 -1.34
CA HIS A 224 4.29 3.65 -2.13
C HIS A 224 3.93 3.03 -3.50
N GLY A 225 4.38 1.81 -3.78
CA GLY A 225 4.10 1.06 -5.01
C GLY A 225 4.88 1.52 -6.24
N PHE A 226 5.97 2.28 -6.06
CA PHE A 226 6.85 2.64 -7.16
C PHE A 226 7.90 1.55 -7.41
N PRO A 227 8.26 1.28 -8.68
CA PRO A 227 9.24 0.25 -9.06
C PRO A 227 10.70 0.61 -8.73
N THR A 228 10.95 1.84 -8.27
CA THR A 228 12.29 2.31 -7.87
C THR A 228 12.80 1.47 -6.72
N ASP A 229 14.04 1.00 -6.86
CA ASP A 229 14.81 0.38 -5.80
C ASP A 229 15.87 1.40 -5.35
N PRO A 230 15.54 2.27 -4.36
CA PRO A 230 16.32 3.47 -4.10
C PRO A 230 17.69 3.14 -3.50
N VAL A 231 18.75 3.60 -4.16
CA VAL A 231 20.11 3.65 -3.59
C VAL A 231 20.38 5.07 -3.13
N MET A 232 20.69 5.22 -1.85
CA MET A 232 20.95 6.50 -1.20
C MET A 232 22.43 6.66 -0.89
N ASN A 233 23.05 7.72 -1.41
CA ASN A 233 24.41 8.13 -1.09
C ASN A 233 24.40 9.47 -0.34
N LEU A 234 24.75 9.44 0.95
CA LEU A 234 25.03 10.65 1.72
C LEU A 234 26.46 11.12 1.45
N ARG A 235 26.62 12.38 1.09
CA ARG A 235 27.88 13.00 0.66
C ARG A 235 28.12 14.33 1.37
N LYS A 236 29.39 14.75 1.45
CA LYS A 236 29.73 16.14 1.81
C LYS A 236 29.53 17.04 0.59
N SER A 237 28.95 18.23 0.78
CA SER A 237 28.78 19.17 -0.34
C SER A 237 30.08 19.84 -0.80
N GLU A 238 31.10 19.92 0.05
CA GLU A 238 32.35 20.65 -0.23
C GLU A 238 33.25 19.92 -1.25
N ASP A 239 33.41 18.61 -1.09
CA ASP A 239 34.35 17.78 -1.85
C ASP A 239 33.69 16.57 -2.54
N ASP A 240 32.36 16.46 -2.44
CA ASP A 240 31.53 15.37 -2.97
C ASP A 240 31.89 13.96 -2.45
N SER A 241 32.68 13.88 -1.38
CA SER A 241 33.07 12.61 -0.78
C SER A 241 31.86 11.87 -0.20
N VAL A 242 31.77 10.58 -0.48
CA VAL A 242 30.71 9.70 0.06
C VAL A 242 30.97 9.45 1.53
N ILE A 243 30.02 9.84 2.37
CA ILE A 243 29.97 9.53 3.80
C ILE A 243 29.39 8.13 4.00
N ARG A 244 28.29 7.83 3.30
CA ARG A 244 27.60 6.54 3.41
C ARG A 244 26.82 6.23 2.13
N SER A 245 26.83 4.97 1.73
CA SER A 245 25.92 4.40 0.73
C SER A 245 25.00 3.39 1.41
N VAL A 246 23.72 3.40 1.04
CA VAL A 246 22.66 2.51 1.52
C VAL A 246 21.78 2.12 0.35
N ASP A 247 21.59 0.83 0.09
CA ASP A 247 20.69 0.32 -0.94
C ASP A 247 19.51 -0.48 -0.37
N ASP A 248 19.68 -1.15 0.78
CA ASP A 248 18.62 -1.91 1.43
C ASP A 248 18.44 -1.57 2.92
N GLY A 249 17.21 -1.75 3.39
CA GLY A 249 16.86 -1.78 4.81
C GLY A 249 16.81 -3.22 5.31
N THR A 250 15.61 -3.74 5.56
CA THR A 250 15.39 -5.18 5.88
C THR A 250 14.46 -5.80 4.85
N ARG A 251 14.35 -7.14 4.81
CA ARG A 251 13.43 -7.84 3.89
C ARG A 251 11.99 -7.31 3.95
N ASP A 252 11.59 -6.79 5.11
CA ASP A 252 10.25 -6.27 5.38
C ASP A 252 10.18 -4.73 5.36
N GLN A 253 11.31 -4.04 5.18
CA GLN A 253 11.42 -2.59 5.00
C GLN A 253 12.43 -2.28 3.88
N PRO A 254 12.00 -2.30 2.61
CA PRO A 254 12.85 -2.04 1.43
C PRO A 254 13.23 -0.56 1.25
N ALA A 255 13.14 0.26 2.30
CA ALA A 255 13.57 1.64 2.27
C ALA A 255 15.08 1.72 2.52
N ALA A 256 15.80 2.51 1.72
CA ALA A 256 17.18 2.85 2.03
C ALA A 256 17.18 3.85 3.19
N GLU A 257 17.71 3.44 4.34
CA GLU A 257 17.64 4.23 5.57
C GLU A 257 18.98 4.33 6.29
N TYR A 258 19.27 5.52 6.82
CA TYR A 258 20.42 5.75 7.67
C TYR A 258 20.12 6.72 8.81
N VAL A 259 20.36 6.29 10.05
CA VAL A 259 20.41 7.18 11.22
C VAL A 259 21.83 7.67 11.41
N TRP A 260 22.04 8.94 11.16
CA TRP A 260 23.34 9.57 11.07
C TRP A 260 23.54 10.63 12.14
N LYS A 261 24.65 10.51 12.89
CA LYS A 261 25.11 11.56 13.79
C LYS A 261 26.03 12.52 13.04
N VAL A 262 25.60 13.77 12.90
CA VAL A 262 26.28 14.81 12.12
C VAL A 262 27.63 15.16 12.78
N PRO A 263 28.78 15.00 12.08
CA PRO A 263 30.10 15.16 12.67
C PRO A 263 30.58 16.62 12.73
N ALA A 264 30.06 17.48 11.84
CA ALA A 264 30.43 18.88 11.71
C ALA A 264 29.28 19.70 11.14
N ASP A 265 29.24 21.00 11.48
CA ASP A 265 28.35 21.96 10.82
C ASP A 265 28.70 22.03 9.34
N GLY A 266 27.70 22.04 8.47
CA GLY A 266 27.95 22.22 7.05
C GLY A 266 26.81 21.80 6.16
N LEU A 267 27.13 21.77 4.86
CA LEU A 267 26.23 21.37 3.79
C LEU A 267 26.54 19.95 3.36
N TYR A 268 25.48 19.18 3.19
CA TYR A 268 25.52 17.78 2.82
C TYR A 268 24.58 17.53 1.66
N VAL A 269 24.81 16.44 0.94
CA VAL A 269 24.00 16.05 -0.22
C VAL A 269 23.51 14.63 -0.02
N VAL A 270 22.23 14.38 -0.20
CA VAL A 270 21.68 13.05 -0.42
C VAL A 270 21.50 12.85 -1.91
N GLU A 271 22.22 11.91 -2.48
CA GLU A 271 22.02 11.47 -3.86
C GLU A 271 21.16 10.21 -3.88
N ILE A 272 20.11 10.20 -4.71
CA ILE A 272 19.18 9.08 -4.89
C ILE A 272 19.29 8.56 -6.32
N GLY A 273 19.42 7.25 -6.50
CA GLY A 273 19.34 6.57 -7.79
C GLY A 273 18.59 5.23 -7.70
N ASP A 274 18.40 4.54 -8.81
CA ASP A 274 17.86 3.17 -8.83
C ASP A 274 19.00 2.13 -8.83
N ARG A 275 18.83 1.07 -8.03
CA ARG A 275 19.80 -0.01 -7.84
C ARG A 275 20.23 -0.71 -9.14
N PHE A 276 19.34 -0.74 -10.12
CA PHE A 276 19.58 -1.35 -11.44
C PHE A 276 19.74 -0.30 -12.54
N HIS A 277 19.93 0.97 -12.16
CA HIS A 277 20.06 2.11 -13.08
C HIS A 277 18.88 2.27 -14.04
N ARG A 278 17.69 1.84 -13.61
CA ARG A 278 16.46 2.05 -14.38
C ARG A 278 15.93 3.46 -14.13
N GLY A 279 14.98 3.88 -14.96
CA GLY A 279 14.34 5.18 -14.85
C GLY A 279 13.17 5.28 -15.81
N GLY A 280 12.32 6.28 -15.60
CA GLY A 280 11.06 6.49 -16.30
C GLY A 280 10.10 7.29 -15.43
N SER A 281 8.94 7.68 -15.98
CA SER A 281 7.94 8.50 -15.27
C SER A 281 7.45 7.90 -13.95
N ASP A 282 7.57 6.58 -13.81
CA ASP A 282 7.08 5.83 -12.65
C ASP A 282 8.19 5.56 -11.62
N PHE A 283 9.46 5.85 -11.92
CA PHE A 283 10.60 5.64 -11.03
C PHE A 283 10.71 6.75 -9.99
N ARG A 284 9.71 6.83 -9.12
CA ARG A 284 9.56 7.84 -8.09
C ARG A 284 10.06 7.36 -6.74
N TYR A 285 10.40 8.33 -5.89
CA TYR A 285 10.76 8.09 -4.50
C TYR A 285 10.32 9.27 -3.62
N ARG A 286 10.23 9.00 -2.33
CA ARG A 286 10.10 10.00 -1.27
C ARG A 286 11.35 9.98 -0.42
N LEU A 287 12.01 11.12 -0.28
CA LEU A 287 13.14 11.32 0.61
C LEU A 287 12.68 12.12 1.83
N THR A 288 12.85 11.56 3.02
CA THR A 288 12.65 12.26 4.29
C THR A 288 13.98 12.42 5.02
N ILE A 289 14.27 13.62 5.49
CA ILE A 289 15.43 13.93 6.34
C ILE A 289 14.91 14.66 7.57
N ALA A 290 14.89 13.99 8.71
CA ALA A 290 14.38 14.57 9.96
C ALA A 290 15.10 13.98 11.17
N GLU A 291 14.95 14.59 12.34
CA GLU A 291 15.39 13.94 13.58
C GLU A 291 14.53 12.69 13.84
N PRO A 292 15.14 11.56 14.23
CA PRO A 292 14.37 10.36 14.50
C PRO A 292 13.51 10.57 15.74
N GLU A 293 12.21 10.25 15.65
CA GLU A 293 11.32 10.35 16.79
C GLU A 293 11.60 9.25 17.82
N PRO A 294 11.52 9.55 19.14
CA PRO A 294 11.56 8.55 20.20
C PRO A 294 10.54 7.44 19.97
N ASP A 295 10.98 6.18 19.96
CA ASP A 295 10.11 5.03 19.73
C ASP A 295 10.55 3.79 20.54
N PHE A 296 9.82 2.70 20.45
CA PHE A 296 10.18 1.41 21.04
C PHE A 296 9.63 0.25 20.21
N SER A 297 10.25 -0.92 20.37
CA SER A 297 9.78 -2.19 19.85
C SER A 297 9.77 -3.25 20.95
N ALA A 298 9.01 -4.33 20.76
CA ALA A 298 8.94 -5.43 21.71
C ALA A 298 8.98 -6.78 20.99
N THR A 299 9.64 -7.76 21.60
CA THR A 299 9.74 -9.12 21.06
C THR A 299 9.56 -10.13 22.19
N ALA A 300 8.70 -11.12 21.98
CA ALA A 300 8.48 -12.21 22.91
C ALA A 300 9.55 -13.31 22.73
N ASP A 301 9.83 -14.09 23.78
CA ASP A 301 10.84 -15.14 23.74
C ASP A 301 10.42 -16.38 22.94
N LYS A 302 9.11 -16.57 22.77
CA LYS A 302 8.50 -17.72 22.10
C LYS A 302 7.29 -17.33 21.27
N ASN A 303 7.04 -18.15 20.25
CA ASN A 303 5.88 -18.09 19.36
C ASN A 303 4.60 -18.73 19.93
N ALA A 304 4.71 -19.50 21.01
CA ALA A 304 3.57 -20.16 21.66
C ALA A 304 3.85 -20.39 23.15
N TYR A 305 2.79 -20.34 23.96
CA TYR A 305 2.84 -20.58 25.40
C TYR A 305 1.79 -21.62 25.75
N VAL A 306 2.20 -22.62 26.53
CA VAL A 306 1.33 -23.70 26.99
C VAL A 306 1.12 -23.52 28.48
N ILE A 307 -0.15 -23.53 28.90
CA ILE A 307 -0.57 -23.45 30.30
C ILE A 307 -1.44 -24.65 30.58
N GLU A 308 -1.05 -25.44 31.58
CA GLU A 308 -1.93 -26.48 32.12
C GLU A 308 -2.90 -25.86 33.14
N PRO A 309 -4.13 -26.39 33.27
CA PRO A 309 -5.06 -25.92 34.29
C PRO A 309 -4.43 -25.90 35.69
N GLY A 310 -4.62 -24.78 36.41
CA GLY A 310 -4.04 -24.56 37.73
C GLY A 310 -2.54 -24.22 37.75
N LYS A 311 -1.87 -24.16 36.58
CA LYS A 311 -0.46 -23.77 36.46
C LYS A 311 -0.29 -22.37 35.88
N ALA A 312 0.95 -21.89 35.92
CA ALA A 312 1.36 -20.62 35.34
C ALA A 312 2.36 -20.82 34.20
N ALA A 313 2.39 -19.86 33.28
CA ALA A 313 3.45 -19.72 32.29
C ALA A 313 3.99 -18.28 32.31
N GLU A 314 5.17 -18.10 31.72
CA GLU A 314 5.82 -16.79 31.63
C GLU A 314 6.04 -16.44 30.16
N ILE A 315 5.68 -15.21 29.80
CA ILE A 315 6.10 -14.54 28.57
C ILE A 315 7.26 -13.64 28.93
N LYS A 316 8.43 -13.86 28.33
CA LYS A 316 9.57 -12.93 28.47
C LYS A 316 9.56 -12.01 27.26
N LEU A 317 9.47 -10.72 27.52
CA LEU A 317 9.45 -9.67 26.51
C LEU A 317 10.75 -8.88 26.59
N LYS A 318 11.43 -8.78 25.45
CA LYS A 318 12.51 -7.84 25.24
C LYS A 318 11.93 -6.57 24.62
N VAL A 319 12.01 -5.47 25.35
CA VAL A 319 11.64 -4.12 24.91
C VAL A 319 12.90 -3.38 24.48
N THR A 320 12.97 -3.02 23.20
CA THR A 320 14.05 -2.17 22.67
C THR A 320 13.56 -0.73 22.65
N ARG A 321 14.27 0.15 23.37
CA ARG A 321 14.02 1.60 23.32
C ARG A 321 14.83 2.19 22.17
N GLU A 322 14.18 2.95 21.31
CA GLU A 322 14.75 3.51 20.09
C GLU A 322 14.76 5.05 20.18
N ASN A 323 15.76 5.67 19.56
CA ASN A 323 15.84 7.13 19.39
C ASN A 323 15.68 7.92 20.70
N GLY A 324 16.21 7.39 21.81
CA GLY A 324 16.18 8.07 23.11
C GLY A 324 14.88 7.95 23.89
N HIS A 325 13.94 7.08 23.49
CA HIS A 325 12.67 6.91 24.19
C HIS A 325 12.80 6.46 25.65
N ASP A 326 12.38 7.33 26.57
CA ASP A 326 12.53 7.14 28.01
C ASP A 326 11.20 7.16 28.80
N ALA A 327 10.06 7.32 28.13
CA ALA A 327 8.75 7.32 28.78
C ALA A 327 8.40 5.96 29.41
N PRO A 328 7.64 5.91 30.53
CA PRO A 328 7.15 4.64 31.08
C PRO A 328 6.16 3.97 30.11
N LEU A 329 6.15 2.63 30.09
CA LEU A 329 5.25 1.82 29.26
C LEU A 329 4.35 0.91 30.10
N GLU A 330 3.21 0.55 29.55
CA GLU A 330 2.23 -0.39 30.08
C GLU A 330 2.12 -1.61 29.15
N LEU A 331 2.03 -2.81 29.72
CA LEU A 331 1.76 -4.04 28.96
C LEU A 331 0.27 -4.40 29.01
N LYS A 332 -0.29 -4.76 27.87
CA LYS A 332 -1.67 -5.26 27.73
C LYS A 332 -1.65 -6.56 26.95
N ILE A 333 -2.40 -7.56 27.42
CA ILE A 333 -2.56 -8.83 26.72
C ILE A 333 -4.02 -8.99 26.34
N ASP A 334 -4.28 -9.10 25.04
CA ASP A 334 -5.61 -9.36 24.51
C ASP A 334 -5.74 -10.80 24.02
N GLY A 335 -6.97 -11.32 23.99
CA GLY A 335 -7.27 -12.63 23.42
C GLY A 335 -6.93 -13.82 24.34
N LEU A 336 -6.72 -13.58 25.63
CA LEU A 336 -6.56 -14.67 26.60
C LEU A 336 -7.81 -15.58 26.59
N PRO A 337 -7.63 -16.91 26.59
CA PRO A 337 -8.75 -17.85 26.63
C PRO A 337 -9.48 -17.79 27.98
N GLU A 338 -10.73 -18.26 27.98
CA GLU A 338 -11.56 -18.33 29.18
C GLU A 338 -10.84 -19.11 30.31
N GLY A 339 -10.75 -18.51 31.49
CA GLY A 339 -10.05 -19.08 32.64
C GLY A 339 -8.54 -18.80 32.69
N VAL A 340 -7.97 -18.03 31.75
CA VAL A 340 -6.57 -17.56 31.81
C VAL A 340 -6.52 -16.06 32.08
N THR A 341 -5.68 -15.66 33.04
CA THR A 341 -5.42 -14.26 33.40
C THR A 341 -3.94 -13.91 33.22
N ALA A 342 -3.66 -12.62 33.12
CA ALA A 342 -2.30 -12.08 33.07
C ALA A 342 -2.10 -11.01 34.14
N GLU A 343 -0.91 -10.97 34.72
CA GLU A 343 -0.45 -9.91 35.62
C GLU A 343 0.70 -9.15 34.96
N PRO A 344 0.43 -8.24 34.02
CA PRO A 344 1.46 -7.47 33.36
C PRO A 344 2.09 -6.46 34.32
N PRO A 345 3.43 -6.47 34.51
CA PRO A 345 4.10 -5.42 35.26
C PRO A 345 4.11 -4.11 34.46
N GLU A 346 4.25 -2.99 35.17
CA GLU A 346 4.65 -1.73 34.56
C GLU A 346 6.09 -1.83 34.03
N ILE A 347 6.38 -1.13 32.94
CA ILE A 347 7.74 -1.06 32.38
C ILE A 347 8.28 0.35 32.65
N PRO A 348 9.14 0.51 33.66
CA PRO A 348 9.78 1.78 33.92
C PRO A 348 10.63 2.27 32.74
N ALA A 349 10.98 3.56 32.80
CA ALA A 349 11.97 4.15 31.91
C ALA A 349 13.25 3.29 31.88
N LYS A 350 13.80 3.06 30.69
CA LYS A 350 15.09 2.36 30.47
C LYS A 350 15.11 0.86 30.80
N THR A 351 13.98 0.25 31.17
CA THR A 351 13.88 -1.21 31.33
C THR A 351 13.80 -1.89 29.97
N ALA A 352 14.67 -2.89 29.75
CA ALA A 352 14.79 -3.61 28.48
C ALA A 352 14.16 -5.01 28.49
N ASP A 353 14.11 -5.70 29.63
CA ASP A 353 13.54 -7.04 29.73
C ASP A 353 12.41 -7.06 30.76
N VAL A 354 11.29 -7.70 30.41
CA VAL A 354 10.07 -7.73 31.21
C VAL A 354 9.46 -9.12 31.15
N THR A 355 9.06 -9.67 32.31
CA THR A 355 8.37 -10.96 32.37
C THR A 355 6.90 -10.73 32.70
N VAL A 356 6.00 -11.27 31.90
CA VAL A 356 4.57 -11.32 32.19
C VAL A 356 4.19 -12.72 32.63
N LYS A 357 3.54 -12.81 33.80
CA LYS A 357 3.00 -14.08 34.30
C LYS A 357 1.58 -14.28 33.78
N LEU A 358 1.35 -15.43 33.17
CA LEU A 358 0.04 -15.95 32.84
C LEU A 358 -0.35 -17.00 33.87
N SER A 359 -1.61 -17.00 34.30
CA SER A 359 -2.16 -17.98 35.25
C SER A 359 -3.41 -18.63 34.67
N GLY A 360 -3.43 -19.97 34.61
CA GLY A 360 -4.62 -20.73 34.26
C GLY A 360 -5.39 -21.17 35.51
N ALA A 361 -6.68 -20.89 35.56
CA ALA A 361 -7.57 -21.44 36.58
C ALA A 361 -7.61 -22.97 36.53
N ALA A 362 -7.95 -23.62 37.63
CA ALA A 362 -8.00 -25.08 37.71
C ALA A 362 -9.07 -25.70 36.79
N ASP A 363 -10.10 -24.93 36.46
CA ASP A 363 -11.21 -25.26 35.55
C ASP A 363 -11.07 -24.61 34.17
N ALA A 364 -9.89 -24.07 33.84
CA ALA A 364 -9.62 -23.48 32.53
C ALA A 364 -9.89 -24.50 31.41
N ARG A 365 -10.69 -24.08 30.42
CA ARG A 365 -11.07 -24.93 29.30
C ARG A 365 -9.94 -25.05 28.29
N ALA A 366 -9.84 -26.20 27.64
CA ALA A 366 -8.91 -26.38 26.54
C ALA A 366 -9.24 -25.41 25.39
N ALA A 367 -8.27 -24.60 25.00
CA ALA A 367 -8.40 -23.65 23.91
C ALA A 367 -7.03 -23.45 23.24
N SER A 368 -7.06 -23.25 21.92
CA SER A 368 -5.89 -22.82 21.14
C SER A 368 -6.30 -21.53 20.42
N VAL A 369 -5.87 -20.39 20.96
CA VAL A 369 -6.29 -19.07 20.49
C VAL A 369 -5.06 -18.16 20.34
N PRO A 370 -5.05 -17.27 19.32
CA PRO A 370 -4.01 -16.27 19.23
C PRO A 370 -4.17 -15.22 20.33
N ILE A 371 -3.09 -14.90 21.02
CA ILE A 371 -3.01 -13.75 21.93
C ILE A 371 -2.28 -12.59 21.26
N ARG A 372 -2.54 -11.36 21.72
CA ARG A 372 -1.74 -10.19 21.33
C ARG A 372 -1.15 -9.55 22.56
N VAL A 373 0.17 -9.39 22.56
CA VAL A 373 0.87 -8.61 23.59
C VAL A 373 1.12 -7.22 23.04
N ARG A 374 0.54 -6.21 23.67
CA ARG A 374 0.70 -4.80 23.34
C ARG A 374 1.52 -4.09 24.40
N VAL A 375 2.41 -3.23 23.94
CA VAL A 375 3.21 -2.33 24.75
C VAL A 375 2.75 -0.91 24.43
N VAL A 376 2.26 -0.18 25.43
CA VAL A 376 1.61 1.12 25.26
C VAL A 376 2.36 2.17 26.06
N GLU A 377 2.63 3.30 25.45
CA GLU A 377 3.22 4.45 26.15
C GLU A 377 2.24 5.02 27.17
N LYS A 378 2.69 5.22 28.41
CA LYS A 378 1.90 5.92 29.44
C LYS A 378 2.06 7.43 29.26
N THR A 379 1.41 8.01 28.26
CA THR A 379 1.35 9.47 28.08
C THR A 379 0.04 10.06 28.61
N GLY A 380 0.12 11.28 29.17
CA GLY A 380 -1.04 12.11 29.53
C GLY A 380 -1.61 12.94 28.38
N GLY A 381 -1.19 12.68 27.13
CA GLY A 381 -1.62 13.39 25.92
C GLY A 381 -2.59 12.55 25.06
N GLU A 382 -3.24 13.19 24.08
CA GLU A 382 -4.44 12.68 23.37
C GLU A 382 -4.29 11.33 22.64
N LYS A 383 -3.09 10.73 22.55
CA LYS A 383 -2.84 9.61 21.62
C LYS A 383 -1.49 8.88 21.91
N PRO A 384 -1.45 7.86 22.81
CA PRO A 384 -0.21 7.15 23.18
C PRO A 384 0.30 6.21 22.09
N ARG A 385 1.64 6.07 21.95
CA ARG A 385 2.25 5.08 21.05
C ARG A 385 1.90 3.66 21.50
N ASN A 386 1.62 2.77 20.54
CA ASN A 386 1.22 1.39 20.82
C ASN A 386 1.93 0.41 19.87
N ARG A 387 2.64 -0.58 20.43
CA ARG A 387 3.40 -1.57 19.68
C ARG A 387 2.92 -2.97 20.02
N VAL A 388 2.69 -3.79 19.01
CA VAL A 388 2.43 -5.23 19.20
C VAL A 388 3.78 -5.94 19.23
N ALA A 389 4.01 -6.78 20.23
CA ALA A 389 5.23 -7.55 20.30
C ALA A 389 5.31 -8.54 19.13
N ALA A 390 6.48 -8.61 18.49
CA ALA A 390 6.80 -9.69 17.58
C ALA A 390 6.97 -11.00 18.36
N PHE A 391 6.60 -12.14 17.77
CA PHE A 391 6.66 -13.46 18.39
C PHE A 391 7.72 -14.35 17.72
#